data_AF-A0A0D0B5C6-F1
#
_entry.id   AF-A0A0D0B5C6-F1
#
_cell.length_a   1.000
_cell.length_b   1.000
_cell.length_c   1.000
_cell.angle_alpha   90.00
_cell.angle_beta   90.00
_cell.angle_gamma   90.00
#
_symmetry.space_group_name_H-M   'P 1'
#
loop_
_entity.id
_entity.type
_entity.pdbx_description
1 polymer ?
#
loop_
_entity_poly.entity_id
_entity_poly.type
_entity_poly.pdbx_seq_one_letter_code
_entity_poly.pdbx_strand_id
1 'polypeptide(L)'
;MLTSTFYEDVMRSADVEAAAEFWRRNSSSARPPHWQVQEAAGVTRPDETIRVPGGESCNDTSVGPSSYRPSVLASERVLLWTTPHGVTFQNQLEQLYPKSHIVKLFFVMAESLDESTRNDYGAGLLRFIQFCDRLFIPEQDRMPASELLLSIFIADAAGSISSSTADNWLAGLRFWHIINGAQWHGERSECLRHVQRGLHHLAPPDLDPKHPPPITLESLIRLHQGLDYSNTFDTAVLAIACLIFWCSCRLEELVIPASDSPDMTKHVTRSVLPIVTQESNNVRRSIFHIPWTKNTGNNGADINVTSRDHFTCPHAALFRHLEANPNIPSHAPLFSFQTPTGTWTSMTEQWFLKRCDQIWGS
;
A
#
# COMPACT_ATOMS: atom_id res chain seq x y z
N MET A 1 30.73 -38.24 -6.43
CA MET A 1 32.15 -37.80 -6.39
C MET A 1 32.29 -36.83 -7.55
N LEU A 2 32.33 -35.52 -7.25
CA LEU A 2 33.57 -34.70 -7.23
C LEU A 2 34.12 -34.49 -8.66
N THR A 3 34.27 -33.29 -9.21
CA THR A 3 34.17 -31.89 -8.70
C THR A 3 33.68 -30.97 -9.84
N SER A 4 32.92 -29.89 -9.59
CA SER A 4 33.40 -28.55 -9.18
C SER A 4 34.64 -28.06 -9.95
N THR A 5 34.51 -26.91 -10.63
CA THR A 5 35.55 -25.86 -10.86
C THR A 5 35.13 -24.76 -11.85
N PHE A 6 34.19 -24.98 -12.78
CA PHE A 6 33.69 -23.90 -13.66
C PHE A 6 32.41 -23.20 -13.14
N TYR A 7 31.68 -23.87 -12.24
CA TYR A 7 30.45 -23.35 -11.62
C TYR A 7 30.71 -22.42 -10.42
N GLU A 8 31.89 -22.52 -9.78
CA GLU A 8 32.24 -21.69 -8.60
C GLU A 8 32.76 -20.30 -8.98
N ASP A 9 33.47 -20.15 -10.11
CA ASP A 9 34.07 -18.86 -10.50
C ASP A 9 33.07 -17.84 -11.08
N VAL A 10 31.94 -18.30 -11.66
CA VAL A 10 30.88 -17.39 -12.15
C VAL A 10 29.94 -16.98 -11.00
N MET A 11 29.66 -17.88 -10.06
CA MET A 11 28.72 -17.64 -8.95
C MET A 11 29.33 -16.86 -7.78
N ARG A 12 30.61 -16.46 -7.85
CA ARG A 12 31.27 -15.69 -6.79
C ARG A 12 31.10 -14.17 -6.88
N SER A 13 30.35 -13.64 -7.85
CA SER A 13 30.16 -12.18 -8.01
C SER A 13 28.72 -11.67 -8.18
N ALA A 14 27.76 -12.47 -8.67
CA ALA A 14 26.33 -12.13 -8.59
C ALA A 14 25.44 -13.37 -8.76
N ASP A 15 24.78 -13.80 -7.68
CA ASP A 15 23.81 -14.89 -7.72
C ASP A 15 22.50 -14.44 -8.41
N VAL A 16 22.49 -14.58 -9.73
CA VAL A 16 21.31 -14.39 -10.59
C VAL A 16 20.56 -15.71 -10.78
N GLU A 17 21.16 -16.85 -10.40
CA GLU A 17 20.57 -18.17 -10.65
C GLU A 17 19.60 -18.60 -9.55
N ALA A 18 19.82 -18.22 -8.28
CA ALA A 18 18.82 -18.35 -7.22
C ALA A 18 17.55 -17.53 -7.51
N ALA A 19 17.71 -16.31 -8.06
CA ALA A 19 16.58 -15.52 -8.55
C ALA A 19 15.87 -16.23 -9.72
N ALA A 20 16.62 -16.86 -10.63
CA ALA A 20 16.07 -17.61 -11.76
C ALA A 20 15.48 -18.99 -11.39
N GLU A 21 15.80 -19.58 -10.24
CA GLU A 21 15.14 -20.79 -9.71
C GLU A 21 13.88 -20.47 -8.90
N PHE A 22 13.87 -19.35 -8.17
CA PHE A 22 12.67 -18.81 -7.52
C PHE A 22 11.53 -18.60 -8.54
N TRP A 23 11.83 -17.99 -9.69
CA TRP A 23 10.86 -17.84 -10.78
C TRP A 23 10.58 -19.16 -11.54
N ARG A 24 11.56 -20.06 -11.72
CA ARG A 24 11.33 -21.35 -12.43
C ARG A 24 10.38 -22.31 -11.69
N ARG A 25 10.25 -22.23 -10.36
CA ARG A 25 9.28 -23.06 -9.60
C ARG A 25 7.84 -22.57 -9.71
N ASN A 26 7.61 -21.27 -9.92
CA ASN A 26 6.30 -20.64 -9.88
C ASN A 26 5.75 -20.26 -11.27
N SER A 27 6.32 -20.79 -12.36
CA SER A 27 5.92 -20.43 -13.74
C SER A 27 6.11 -21.61 -14.72
N SER A 28 5.24 -22.61 -14.62
CA SER A 28 5.28 -23.83 -15.44
C SER A 28 4.57 -23.66 -16.80
N SER A 29 5.31 -23.28 -17.86
CA SER A 29 5.33 -23.99 -19.17
C SER A 29 6.06 -23.24 -20.32
N ALA A 30 7.21 -23.76 -20.77
CA ALA A 30 7.85 -23.62 -22.11
C ALA A 30 8.20 -22.21 -22.69
N ARG A 31 9.14 -22.18 -23.66
CA ARG A 31 9.87 -20.97 -24.15
C ARG A 31 9.64 -20.69 -25.69
N PRO A 32 10.47 -19.88 -26.40
CA PRO A 32 10.23 -18.52 -26.93
C PRO A 32 10.15 -18.48 -28.50
N PRO A 33 10.20 -17.35 -29.26
CA PRO A 33 10.49 -15.92 -28.98
C PRO A 33 9.33 -14.95 -29.40
N HIS A 34 9.43 -13.61 -29.52
CA HIS A 34 10.56 -12.64 -29.62
C HIS A 34 10.16 -11.22 -29.14
N TRP A 35 11.11 -10.26 -29.21
CA TRP A 35 11.04 -8.81 -28.90
C TRP A 35 10.76 -8.43 -27.42
N GLN A 36 11.00 -7.15 -27.07
CA GLN A 36 12.02 -6.80 -26.06
C GLN A 36 11.61 -5.90 -24.87
N VAL A 37 12.00 -6.36 -23.68
CA VAL A 37 12.42 -5.65 -22.43
C VAL A 37 11.41 -4.77 -21.65
N GLN A 38 10.49 -4.02 -22.25
CA GLN A 38 9.55 -3.18 -21.45
C GLN A 38 8.27 -3.88 -20.98
N GLU A 39 7.90 -5.03 -21.54
CA GLU A 39 6.71 -5.81 -21.11
C GLU A 39 7.00 -6.83 -19.98
N ALA A 40 8.24 -6.99 -19.52
CA ALA A 40 8.62 -8.04 -18.57
C ALA A 40 8.08 -7.87 -17.13
N ALA A 41 7.34 -6.78 -16.86
CA ALA A 41 6.59 -6.58 -15.63
C ALA A 41 5.07 -6.39 -15.87
N GLY A 42 4.55 -6.76 -17.05
CA GLY A 42 3.14 -6.61 -17.41
C GLY A 42 2.46 -7.90 -17.88
N VAL A 43 1.53 -8.39 -17.07
CA VAL A 43 0.33 -9.19 -17.45
C VAL A 43 0.49 -10.70 -17.77
N THR A 44 -0.17 -11.54 -16.96
CA THR A 44 -1.37 -12.35 -17.33
C THR A 44 -1.85 -13.13 -16.09
N ARG A 45 -3.16 -13.19 -15.78
CA ARG A 45 -4.14 -14.18 -16.31
C ARG A 45 -5.60 -13.80 -15.92
N PRO A 46 -6.65 -14.50 -16.44
CA PRO A 46 -7.93 -13.86 -16.79
C PRO A 46 -9.14 -14.16 -15.87
N ASP A 47 -10.25 -13.49 -16.20
CA ASP A 47 -11.65 -13.77 -15.85
C ASP A 47 -12.10 -13.62 -14.37
N GLU A 48 -12.25 -12.38 -13.92
CA GLU A 48 -13.30 -12.02 -12.97
C GLU A 48 -14.09 -10.79 -13.43
N THR A 49 -15.41 -10.81 -13.24
CA THR A 49 -16.36 -9.82 -13.78
C THR A 49 -16.21 -8.45 -13.11
N ILE A 50 -15.96 -7.42 -13.93
CA ILE A 50 -15.91 -6.01 -13.51
C ILE A 50 -17.22 -5.61 -12.81
N ARG A 51 -17.14 -5.21 -11.54
CA ARG A 51 -18.22 -4.52 -10.82
C ARG A 51 -17.90 -3.03 -10.71
N VAL A 52 -18.81 -2.20 -11.23
CA VAL A 52 -18.78 -0.74 -11.11
C VAL A 52 -19.42 -0.32 -9.77
N PRO A 53 -18.72 0.42 -8.89
CA PRO A 53 -19.35 1.17 -7.80
C PRO A 53 -19.91 2.49 -8.37
N GLY A 54 -21.19 2.77 -8.10
CA GLY A 54 -21.83 4.00 -8.53
C GLY A 54 -21.47 5.20 -7.64
N GLY A 55 -21.06 6.30 -8.27
CA GLY A 55 -20.84 7.63 -7.71
C GLY A 55 -20.68 8.60 -8.88
N GLU A 56 -21.43 9.71 -8.87
CA GLU A 56 -21.79 10.49 -10.07
C GLU A 56 -20.60 10.89 -10.97
N SER A 57 -20.78 10.71 -12.28
CA SER A 57 -19.71 10.83 -13.28
C SER A 57 -19.36 12.27 -13.66
N CYS A 58 -18.08 12.62 -13.57
CA CYS A 58 -17.50 13.65 -14.44
C CYS A 58 -16.71 12.95 -15.57
N ASN A 59 -16.92 13.38 -16.82
CA ASN A 59 -16.48 12.67 -18.03
C ASN A 59 -14.98 12.88 -18.35
N ASP A 60 -14.07 12.40 -17.49
CA ASP A 60 -12.63 12.72 -17.59
C ASP A 60 -11.72 11.49 -17.33
N THR A 61 -12.06 10.33 -17.93
CA THR A 61 -11.41 9.02 -17.66
C THR A 61 -10.55 8.45 -18.79
N SER A 62 -10.59 9.00 -20.02
CA SER A 62 -9.80 8.49 -21.15
C SER A 62 -8.42 9.14 -21.25
N VAL A 63 -7.35 8.34 -21.17
CA VAL A 63 -6.00 8.71 -21.63
C VAL A 63 -5.93 8.53 -23.15
N GLY A 64 -5.25 9.44 -23.85
CA GLY A 64 -5.04 9.33 -25.29
C GLY A 64 -4.18 8.10 -25.64
N PRO A 65 -4.57 7.28 -26.63
CA PRO A 65 -3.86 6.05 -26.97
C PRO A 65 -2.43 6.36 -27.41
N SER A 66 -1.46 5.71 -26.75
CA SER A 66 -0.04 5.95 -26.97
C SER A 66 0.77 4.69 -26.68
N SER A 67 1.76 4.40 -27.53
CA SER A 67 2.70 3.28 -27.32
C SER A 67 3.57 3.45 -26.07
N TYR A 68 3.67 4.67 -25.52
CA TYR A 68 4.43 4.96 -24.31
C TYR A 68 3.62 4.76 -23.02
N ARG A 69 2.33 4.41 -23.13
CA ARG A 69 1.39 4.23 -22.00
C ARG A 69 0.54 2.95 -22.19
N PRO A 70 1.13 1.76 -22.00
CA PRO A 70 0.36 0.52 -21.98
C PRO A 70 -0.72 0.54 -20.88
N SER A 71 -1.78 -0.26 -21.08
CA SER A 71 -2.81 -0.46 -20.07
C SER A 71 -2.27 -1.36 -18.96
N VAL A 72 -2.04 -0.78 -17.78
CA VAL A 72 -1.35 -1.39 -16.63
C VAL A 72 -2.01 -0.93 -15.32
N LEU A 73 -1.75 -1.63 -14.21
CA LEU A 73 -2.25 -1.27 -12.89
C LEU A 73 -1.70 0.09 -12.44
N ALA A 74 -2.37 0.77 -11.51
CA ALA A 74 -1.92 2.06 -11.02
C ALA A 74 -0.50 1.99 -10.44
N SER A 75 -0.20 0.98 -9.61
CA SER A 75 1.12 0.67 -9.06
C SER A 75 2.22 0.37 -10.08
N GLU A 76 1.87 0.12 -11.34
CA GLU A 76 2.81 -0.20 -12.42
C GLU A 76 3.10 1.00 -13.32
N ARG A 77 2.19 1.99 -13.41
CA ARG A 77 2.33 3.15 -14.31
C ARG A 77 3.64 3.90 -14.14
N VAL A 78 4.08 4.11 -12.90
CA VAL A 78 5.32 4.86 -12.61
C VAL A 78 6.59 4.14 -13.08
N LEU A 79 6.50 2.82 -13.33
CA LEU A 79 7.58 1.98 -13.86
C LEU A 79 7.45 1.75 -15.38
N LEU A 80 6.23 1.54 -15.88
CA LEU A 80 5.93 1.07 -17.23
C LEU A 80 5.50 2.14 -18.22
N TRP A 81 5.09 3.32 -17.76
CA TRP A 81 4.85 4.46 -18.64
C TRP A 81 6.15 5.23 -18.89
N THR A 82 6.32 5.73 -20.11
CA THR A 82 7.55 6.37 -20.55
C THR A 82 7.25 7.52 -21.51
N THR A 83 8.27 8.01 -22.20
CA THR A 83 8.24 9.05 -23.24
C THR A 83 9.34 8.74 -24.28
N PRO A 84 9.43 9.47 -25.40
CA PRO A 84 10.59 9.39 -26.30
C PRO A 84 11.95 9.59 -25.58
N HIS A 85 11.97 10.38 -24.50
CA HIS A 85 13.16 10.59 -23.66
C HIS A 85 13.54 9.30 -22.91
N GLY A 86 12.59 8.70 -22.19
CA GLY A 86 12.83 7.46 -21.43
C GLY A 86 13.21 6.27 -22.32
N VAL A 87 12.62 6.16 -23.52
CA VAL A 87 13.04 5.16 -24.53
C VAL A 87 14.47 5.42 -25.00
N THR A 88 14.86 6.68 -25.20
CA THR A 88 16.24 7.03 -25.58
C THR A 88 17.23 6.69 -24.46
N PHE A 89 16.90 7.00 -23.21
CA PHE A 89 17.70 6.66 -22.03
C PHE A 89 17.86 5.14 -21.86
N GLN A 90 16.77 4.37 -21.97
CA GLN A 90 16.81 2.91 -21.91
C GLN A 90 17.73 2.31 -22.99
N ASN A 91 17.62 2.81 -24.23
CA ASN A 91 18.51 2.38 -25.32
C ASN A 91 19.98 2.70 -25.05
N GLN A 92 20.29 3.84 -24.42
CA GLN A 92 21.66 4.18 -24.01
C GLN A 92 22.17 3.28 -22.88
N LEU A 93 21.34 2.98 -21.88
CA LEU A 93 21.70 2.02 -20.82
C LEU A 93 22.02 0.63 -21.39
N GLU A 94 21.20 0.13 -22.32
CA GLU A 94 21.39 -1.19 -22.95
C GLU A 94 22.63 -1.28 -23.85
N GLN A 95 23.19 -0.15 -24.29
CA GLN A 95 24.49 -0.11 -24.98
C GLN A 95 25.67 -0.13 -24.00
N LEU A 96 25.50 0.35 -22.77
CA LEU A 96 26.56 0.49 -21.78
C LEU A 96 26.64 -0.70 -20.80
N TYR A 97 25.51 -1.34 -20.50
CA TYR A 97 25.42 -2.36 -19.45
C TYR A 97 24.67 -3.62 -19.90
N PRO A 98 25.04 -4.82 -19.40
CA PRO A 98 24.27 -6.04 -19.63
C PRO A 98 22.84 -5.90 -19.09
N LYS A 99 21.85 -6.40 -19.85
CA LYS A 99 20.42 -6.29 -19.50
C LYS A 99 20.09 -6.82 -18.10
N SER A 100 20.81 -7.83 -17.60
CA SER A 100 20.67 -8.35 -16.23
C SER A 100 20.93 -7.30 -15.14
N HIS A 101 21.88 -6.39 -15.36
CA HIS A 101 22.22 -5.32 -14.41
C HIS A 101 21.18 -4.19 -14.47
N ILE A 102 20.68 -3.88 -15.67
CA ILE A 102 19.63 -2.88 -15.89
C ILE A 102 18.32 -3.33 -15.23
N VAL A 103 17.91 -4.58 -15.44
CA VAL A 103 16.73 -5.17 -14.76
C VAL A 103 16.92 -5.16 -13.25
N LYS A 104 18.10 -5.53 -12.73
CA LYS A 104 18.38 -5.48 -11.28
C LYS A 104 18.34 -4.06 -10.72
N LEU A 105 18.82 -3.07 -11.46
CA LEU A 105 18.74 -1.65 -11.08
C LEU A 105 17.27 -1.20 -10.96
N PHE A 106 16.45 -1.42 -11.99
CA PHE A 106 15.03 -1.03 -11.96
C PHE A 106 14.24 -1.79 -10.90
N PHE A 107 14.53 -3.08 -10.68
CA PHE A 107 13.95 -3.86 -9.59
C PHE A 107 14.26 -3.23 -8.22
N VAL A 108 15.54 -2.96 -7.92
CA VAL A 108 15.93 -2.35 -6.63
C VAL A 108 15.35 -0.93 -6.46
N MET A 109 15.18 -0.17 -7.54
CA MET A 109 14.49 1.12 -7.48
C MET A 109 12.98 0.96 -7.22
N ALA A 110 12.31 -0.03 -7.82
CA ALA A 110 10.90 -0.30 -7.55
C ALA A 110 10.65 -0.71 -6.08
N GLU A 111 11.53 -1.52 -5.50
CA GLU A 111 11.51 -1.92 -4.09
C GLU A 111 11.74 -0.75 -3.10
N SER A 112 12.12 0.44 -3.57
CA SER A 112 12.18 1.64 -2.71
C SER A 112 10.80 2.21 -2.34
N LEU A 113 9.72 1.71 -2.95
CA LEU A 113 8.35 2.14 -2.73
C LEU A 113 7.44 0.95 -2.38
N ASP A 114 6.68 1.07 -1.30
CA ASP A 114 5.58 0.15 -1.02
C ASP A 114 4.48 0.24 -2.11
N GLU A 115 3.64 -0.78 -2.20
CA GLU A 115 2.61 -0.88 -3.24
C GLU A 115 1.56 0.23 -3.17
N SER A 116 1.18 0.66 -1.96
CA SER A 116 0.33 1.84 -1.74
C SER A 116 0.96 3.12 -2.33
N THR A 117 2.24 3.36 -2.06
CA THR A 117 2.98 4.52 -2.56
C THR A 117 3.12 4.45 -4.08
N ARG A 118 3.33 3.26 -4.65
CA ARG A 118 3.32 3.08 -6.12
C ARG A 118 1.95 3.37 -6.73
N ASN A 119 0.85 2.95 -6.08
CA ASN A 119 -0.51 3.28 -6.51
C ASN A 119 -0.77 4.80 -6.48
N ASP A 120 -0.38 5.49 -5.41
CA ASP A 120 -0.52 6.95 -5.27
C ASP A 120 0.29 7.70 -6.32
N TYR A 121 1.55 7.29 -6.55
CA TYR A 121 2.42 7.88 -7.57
C TYR A 121 1.87 7.64 -8.98
N GLY A 122 1.33 6.45 -9.26
CA GLY A 122 0.67 6.13 -10.52
C GLY A 122 -0.68 6.82 -10.73
N ALA A 123 -1.37 7.22 -9.65
CA ALA A 123 -2.54 8.08 -9.71
C ALA A 123 -2.13 9.53 -10.06
N GLY A 124 -1.08 10.06 -9.44
CA GLY A 124 -0.53 11.38 -9.79
C GLY A 124 -0.01 11.45 -11.24
N LEU A 125 0.70 10.43 -11.70
CA LEU A 125 1.18 10.32 -13.07
C LEU A 125 0.01 10.25 -14.08
N LEU A 126 -1.07 9.51 -13.77
CA LEU A 126 -2.29 9.51 -14.58
C LEU A 126 -2.85 10.92 -14.73
N ARG A 127 -2.95 11.69 -13.64
CA ARG A 127 -3.50 13.06 -13.67
C ARG A 127 -2.65 14.01 -14.50
N PHE A 128 -1.32 13.92 -14.41
CA PHE A 128 -0.41 14.68 -15.25
C PHE A 128 -0.58 14.35 -16.74
N ILE A 129 -0.66 13.06 -17.09
CA ILE A 129 -0.88 12.64 -18.47
C ILE A 129 -2.24 13.11 -19.01
N GLN A 130 -3.32 13.01 -18.22
CA GLN A 130 -4.64 13.52 -18.61
C GLN A 130 -4.61 15.03 -18.87
N PHE A 131 -3.95 15.80 -18.00
CA PHE A 131 -3.70 17.23 -18.19
C PHE A 131 -2.91 17.51 -19.49
N CYS A 132 -1.83 16.77 -19.74
CA CYS A 132 -1.04 16.90 -20.96
C CYS A 132 -1.82 16.53 -22.24
N ASP A 133 -2.64 15.48 -22.20
CA ASP A 133 -3.51 15.09 -23.32
C ASP A 133 -4.57 16.19 -23.59
N ARG A 134 -5.22 16.71 -22.55
CA ARG A 134 -6.23 17.77 -22.64
C ARG A 134 -5.68 19.09 -23.21
N LEU A 135 -4.42 19.42 -22.92
CA LEU A 135 -3.73 20.59 -23.46
C LEU A 135 -2.91 20.30 -24.75
N PHE A 136 -3.04 19.10 -25.32
CA PHE A 136 -2.31 18.67 -26.53
C PHE A 136 -0.78 18.81 -26.42
N ILE A 137 -0.22 18.67 -25.20
CA ILE A 137 1.22 18.70 -24.96
C ILE A 137 1.87 17.47 -25.62
N PRO A 138 2.80 17.64 -26.57
CA PRO A 138 3.44 16.51 -27.25
C PRO A 138 4.25 15.61 -26.31
N GLU A 139 4.37 14.33 -26.65
CA GLU A 139 5.04 13.31 -25.79
C GLU A 139 6.49 13.68 -25.44
N GLN A 140 7.21 14.30 -26.38
CA GLN A 140 8.59 14.76 -26.16
C GLN A 140 8.72 15.93 -25.18
N ASP A 141 7.65 16.70 -24.97
CA ASP A 141 7.64 17.88 -24.09
C ASP A 141 7.16 17.54 -22.67
N ARG A 142 6.72 16.30 -22.44
CA ARG A 142 6.28 15.77 -21.14
C ARG A 142 7.43 15.33 -20.24
N MET A 143 8.64 15.14 -20.81
CA MET A 143 9.83 14.69 -20.08
C MET A 143 11.12 15.09 -20.81
N PRO A 144 12.07 15.81 -20.16
CA PRO A 144 11.96 16.39 -18.82
C PRO A 144 10.85 17.45 -18.74
N ALA A 145 9.95 17.32 -17.77
CA ALA A 145 8.86 18.28 -17.58
C ALA A 145 9.45 19.62 -17.13
N SER A 146 9.14 20.69 -17.87
CA SER A 146 9.64 22.03 -17.54
C SER A 146 9.03 22.56 -16.25
N GLU A 147 9.73 23.48 -15.59
CA GLU A 147 9.24 24.19 -14.41
C GLU A 147 7.85 24.80 -14.61
N LEU A 148 7.62 25.40 -15.78
CA LEU A 148 6.35 26.02 -16.13
C LEU A 148 5.25 24.97 -16.37
N LEU A 149 5.56 23.84 -17.01
CA LEU A 149 4.60 22.76 -17.22
C LEU A 149 4.14 22.16 -15.87
N LEU A 150 5.07 21.91 -14.95
CA LEU A 150 4.76 21.46 -13.59
C LEU A 150 3.94 22.50 -12.82
N SER A 151 4.28 23.78 -12.95
CA SER A 151 3.57 24.88 -12.29
C SER A 151 2.13 25.03 -12.80
N ILE A 152 1.91 24.96 -14.13
CA ILE A 152 0.56 25.03 -14.72
C ILE A 152 -0.25 23.79 -14.35
N PHE A 153 0.35 22.59 -14.34
CA PHE A 153 -0.32 21.36 -13.91
C PHE A 153 -0.89 21.45 -12.49
N ILE A 154 -0.11 21.94 -11.52
CA ILE A 154 -0.60 22.10 -10.14
C ILE A 154 -1.58 23.27 -10.01
N ALA A 155 -1.41 24.33 -10.80
CA ALA A 155 -2.37 25.45 -10.83
C ALA A 155 -3.74 25.05 -11.42
N ASP A 156 -3.77 24.18 -12.42
CA ASP A 156 -4.99 23.63 -13.04
C ASP A 156 -5.82 22.81 -12.06
N ALA A 157 -5.17 22.10 -11.14
CA ALA A 157 -5.84 21.34 -10.07
C ALA A 157 -6.22 22.17 -8.83
N ALA A 158 -5.88 23.47 -8.78
CA ALA A 158 -6.10 24.31 -7.61
C ALA A 158 -7.60 24.41 -7.24
N GLY A 159 -7.91 24.37 -5.95
CA GLY A 159 -9.28 24.34 -5.44
C GLY A 159 -9.99 22.98 -5.59
N SER A 160 -9.42 22.03 -6.33
CA SER A 160 -9.98 20.68 -6.54
C SER A 160 -9.23 19.56 -5.80
N ILE A 161 -8.03 19.85 -5.25
CA ILE A 161 -7.22 18.90 -4.48
C ILE A 161 -6.63 19.52 -3.22
N SER A 162 -6.23 18.69 -2.26
CA SER A 162 -5.47 19.08 -1.08
C SER A 162 -3.99 19.35 -1.42
N SER A 163 -3.29 20.09 -0.55
CA SER A 163 -1.84 20.29 -0.67
C SER A 163 -1.08 18.97 -0.62
N SER A 164 -1.47 18.05 0.27
CA SER A 164 -0.87 16.70 0.37
C SER A 164 -1.06 15.87 -0.91
N THR A 165 -2.18 16.05 -1.61
CA THR A 165 -2.44 15.39 -2.91
C THR A 165 -1.52 15.96 -3.99
N ALA A 166 -1.35 17.28 -4.04
CA ALA A 166 -0.44 17.94 -4.97
C ALA A 166 1.02 17.48 -4.76
N ASP A 167 1.46 17.38 -3.50
CA ASP A 167 2.80 16.91 -3.14
C ASP A 167 3.01 15.44 -3.51
N ASN A 168 2.01 14.57 -3.28
CA ASN A 168 2.06 13.16 -3.74
C ASN A 168 2.14 13.05 -5.27
N TRP A 169 1.42 13.90 -6.03
CA TRP A 169 1.50 13.91 -7.49
C TRP A 169 2.89 14.33 -7.98
N LEU A 170 3.47 15.38 -7.38
CA LEU A 170 4.83 15.83 -7.69
C LEU A 170 5.90 14.79 -7.30
N ALA A 171 5.72 14.08 -6.19
CA ALA A 171 6.60 13.00 -5.78
C ALA A 171 6.58 11.82 -6.77
N GLY A 172 5.38 11.43 -7.24
CA GLY A 172 5.23 10.43 -8.30
C GLY A 172 5.87 10.85 -9.63
N LEU A 173 5.68 12.11 -10.04
CA LEU A 173 6.34 12.66 -11.23
C LEU A 173 7.87 12.71 -11.09
N ARG A 174 8.38 13.09 -9.91
CA ARG A 174 9.82 13.08 -9.62
C ARG A 174 10.40 11.67 -9.74
N PHE A 175 9.75 10.67 -9.16
CA PHE A 175 10.20 9.27 -9.23
C PHE A 175 10.16 8.73 -10.66
N TRP A 176 9.10 9.05 -11.42
CA TRP A 176 8.98 8.73 -12.85
C TRP A 176 10.12 9.33 -13.69
N HIS A 177 10.52 10.58 -13.41
CA HIS A 177 11.68 11.21 -14.06
C HIS A 177 12.99 10.48 -13.72
N ILE A 178 13.21 10.14 -12.45
CA ILE A 178 14.41 9.40 -12.00
C ILE A 178 14.54 8.06 -12.73
N ILE A 179 13.45 7.29 -12.83
CA ILE A 179 13.43 6.00 -13.55
C ILE A 179 13.75 6.18 -15.04
N ASN A 180 13.21 7.21 -15.67
CA ASN A 180 13.43 7.45 -17.10
C ASN A 180 14.71 8.28 -17.39
N GLY A 181 15.60 8.45 -16.41
CA GLY A 181 16.89 9.15 -16.56
C GLY A 181 16.79 10.67 -16.79
N ALA A 182 15.60 11.24 -16.56
CA ALA A 182 15.29 12.63 -16.88
C ALA A 182 15.63 13.58 -15.72
N GLN A 183 16.04 14.81 -16.07
CA GLN A 183 16.25 15.86 -15.07
C GLN A 183 14.92 16.24 -14.40
N TRP A 184 14.92 16.32 -13.07
CA TRP A 184 13.80 16.87 -12.31
C TRP A 184 13.95 18.39 -12.14
N HIS A 185 13.03 19.17 -12.71
CA HIS A 185 13.06 20.63 -12.64
C HIS A 185 12.24 21.22 -11.46
N GLY A 186 11.29 20.47 -10.89
CA GLY A 186 10.39 20.98 -9.85
C GLY A 186 11.08 21.45 -8.56
N GLU A 187 12.18 20.81 -8.15
CA GLU A 187 12.83 21.06 -6.85
C GLU A 187 13.49 22.44 -6.70
N ARG A 188 13.75 23.14 -7.81
CA ARG A 188 14.31 24.51 -7.81
C ARG A 188 13.34 25.57 -8.33
N SER A 189 12.11 25.19 -8.63
CA SER A 189 11.16 26.10 -9.26
C SER A 189 10.46 27.00 -8.25
N GLU A 190 10.86 28.27 -8.27
CA GLU A 190 10.19 29.33 -7.50
C GLU A 190 8.73 29.51 -7.93
N CYS A 191 8.43 29.33 -9.22
CA CYS A 191 7.07 29.40 -9.73
C CYS A 191 6.19 28.29 -9.11
N LEU A 192 6.67 27.03 -9.15
CA LEU A 192 5.96 25.89 -8.56
C LEU A 192 5.72 26.07 -7.06
N ARG A 193 6.73 26.56 -6.33
CA ARG A 193 6.63 26.87 -4.90
C ARG A 193 5.57 27.93 -4.59
N HIS A 194 5.49 28.98 -5.41
CA HIS A 194 4.42 29.98 -5.30
C HIS A 194 3.04 29.41 -5.65
N VAL A 195 2.95 28.53 -6.65
CA VAL A 195 1.70 27.83 -7.01
C VAL A 195 1.23 26.90 -5.90
N GLN A 196 2.09 26.04 -5.33
CA GLN A 196 1.73 25.17 -4.19
C GLN A 196 1.20 26.00 -2.99
N ARG A 197 1.82 27.15 -2.71
CA ARG A 197 1.34 28.06 -1.65
C ARG A 197 0.00 28.70 -1.99
N GLY A 198 -0.23 29.04 -3.26
CA GLY A 198 -1.53 29.50 -3.75
C GLY A 198 -2.61 28.43 -3.60
N LEU A 199 -2.31 27.19 -4.02
CA LEU A 199 -3.18 26.02 -3.89
C LEU A 199 -3.57 25.78 -2.43
N HIS A 200 -2.62 25.85 -1.48
CA HIS A 200 -2.92 25.74 -0.05
C HIS A 200 -3.93 26.79 0.44
N HIS A 201 -3.88 28.03 -0.06
CA HIS A 201 -4.86 29.06 0.28
C HIS A 201 -6.20 28.93 -0.46
N LEU A 202 -6.23 28.20 -1.58
CA LEU A 202 -7.42 27.98 -2.42
C LEU A 202 -8.11 26.64 -2.15
N ALA A 203 -7.47 25.73 -1.41
CA ALA A 203 -8.06 24.47 -0.99
C ALA A 203 -9.34 24.72 -0.16
N PRO A 204 -10.49 24.13 -0.54
CA PRO A 204 -11.69 24.18 0.28
C PRO A 204 -11.42 23.66 1.70
N PRO A 205 -12.07 24.22 2.74
CA PRO A 205 -11.91 23.76 4.13
C PRO A 205 -12.24 22.29 4.37
N ASP A 206 -12.92 21.65 3.43
CA ASP A 206 -13.32 20.24 3.45
C ASP A 206 -12.34 19.32 2.69
N LEU A 207 -11.46 19.87 1.83
CA LEU A 207 -10.42 19.09 1.13
C LEU A 207 -9.13 18.95 1.93
N ASP A 208 -8.88 19.82 2.90
CA ASP A 208 -7.86 19.59 3.91
C ASP A 208 -8.53 18.86 5.09
N PRO A 209 -8.40 17.52 5.20
CA PRO A 209 -9.12 16.78 6.22
C PRO A 209 -8.59 17.20 7.58
N LYS A 210 -9.37 18.03 8.29
CA LYS A 210 -9.22 18.20 9.73
C LYS A 210 -9.14 16.81 10.33
N HIS A 211 -7.97 16.46 10.86
CA HIS A 211 -7.75 15.14 11.43
C HIS A 211 -8.94 14.79 12.33
N PRO A 212 -9.61 13.64 12.10
CA PRO A 212 -10.79 13.29 12.88
C PRO A 212 -10.40 13.35 14.36
N PRO A 213 -11.29 13.87 15.23
CA PRO A 213 -10.95 14.11 16.63
C PRO A 213 -10.42 12.82 17.26
N PRO A 214 -9.36 12.88 18.07
CA PRO A 214 -8.73 11.69 18.60
C PRO A 214 -9.75 10.84 19.35
N ILE A 215 -9.75 9.53 19.11
CA ILE A 215 -10.61 8.59 19.85
C ILE A 215 -10.33 8.76 21.33
N THR A 216 -11.33 9.22 22.08
CA THR A 216 -11.20 9.48 23.51
C THR A 216 -11.52 8.22 24.31
N LEU A 217 -11.15 8.22 25.60
CA LEU A 217 -11.61 7.18 26.52
C LEU A 217 -13.15 7.13 26.57
N GLU A 218 -13.83 8.27 26.46
CA GLU A 218 -15.29 8.34 26.41
C GLU A 218 -15.87 7.64 25.17
N SER A 219 -15.25 7.82 24.00
CA SER A 219 -15.61 7.09 22.77
C SER A 219 -15.42 5.58 22.91
N LEU A 220 -14.35 5.13 23.58
CA LEU A 220 -14.09 3.72 23.87
C LEU A 220 -15.09 3.15 24.91
N ILE A 221 -15.51 3.97 25.88
CA ILE A 221 -16.55 3.62 26.87
C ILE A 221 -17.91 3.46 26.18
N ARG A 222 -18.32 4.40 25.32
CA ARG A 222 -19.53 4.30 24.49
C ARG A 222 -19.51 3.03 23.64
N LEU A 223 -18.37 2.76 22.98
CA LEU A 223 -18.19 1.55 22.18
C LEU A 223 -18.38 0.28 23.02
N HIS A 224 -17.73 0.19 24.18
CA HIS A 224 -17.94 -0.94 25.11
C HIS A 224 -19.41 -1.07 25.55
N GLN A 225 -20.15 0.03 25.73
CA GLN A 225 -21.55 -0.03 26.15
C GLN A 225 -22.53 -0.44 25.01
N GLY A 226 -22.20 -0.15 23.74
CA GLY A 226 -23.03 -0.44 22.57
C GLY A 226 -22.77 -1.76 21.85
N LEU A 227 -21.76 -2.53 22.28
CA LEU A 227 -21.39 -3.83 21.70
C LEU A 227 -22.08 -5.00 22.41
N ASP A 228 -22.53 -5.99 21.64
CA ASP A 228 -23.15 -7.22 22.14
C ASP A 228 -22.09 -8.31 22.41
N TYR A 229 -21.93 -8.69 23.69
CA TYR A 229 -20.96 -9.71 24.09
C TYR A 229 -21.32 -11.15 23.74
N SER A 230 -22.56 -11.41 23.30
CA SER A 230 -22.93 -12.70 22.72
C SER A 230 -22.54 -12.81 21.24
N ASN A 231 -22.23 -11.68 20.60
CA ASN A 231 -21.86 -11.61 19.20
C ASN A 231 -20.33 -11.68 19.02
N THR A 232 -19.87 -12.74 18.36
CA THR A 232 -18.47 -13.02 18.01
C THR A 232 -17.77 -11.87 17.28
N PHE A 233 -18.48 -11.17 16.39
CA PHE A 233 -17.99 -9.98 15.68
C PHE A 233 -17.72 -8.82 16.65
N ASP A 234 -18.69 -8.50 17.51
CA ASP A 234 -18.59 -7.39 18.46
C ASP A 234 -17.50 -7.62 19.51
N THR A 235 -17.26 -8.87 19.92
CA THR A 235 -16.09 -9.18 20.78
C THR A 235 -14.75 -8.90 20.09
N ALA A 236 -14.65 -9.15 18.77
CA ALA A 236 -13.46 -8.81 17.98
C ALA A 236 -13.29 -7.29 17.85
N VAL A 237 -14.38 -6.55 17.59
CA VAL A 237 -14.37 -5.08 17.55
C VAL A 237 -13.90 -4.49 18.89
N LEU A 238 -14.39 -4.98 20.03
CA LEU A 238 -13.91 -4.52 21.33
C LEU A 238 -12.42 -4.81 21.52
N ALA A 239 -11.95 -6.01 21.17
CA ALA A 239 -10.54 -6.38 21.31
C ALA A 239 -9.62 -5.45 20.50
N ILE A 240 -9.95 -5.20 19.23
CA ILE A 240 -9.19 -4.29 18.36
C ILE A 240 -9.21 -2.87 18.92
N ALA A 241 -10.38 -2.32 19.26
CA ALA A 241 -10.49 -0.95 19.75
C ALA A 241 -9.72 -0.73 21.07
N CYS A 242 -9.77 -1.70 21.98
CA CYS A 242 -9.00 -1.64 23.23
C CYS A 242 -7.49 -1.76 23.00
N LEU A 243 -7.03 -2.57 22.03
CA LEU A 243 -5.61 -2.67 21.68
C LEU A 243 -5.09 -1.39 21.02
N ILE A 244 -5.81 -0.84 20.05
CA ILE A 244 -5.49 0.45 19.42
C ILE A 244 -5.33 1.53 20.50
N PHE A 245 -6.31 1.67 21.40
CA PHE A 245 -6.30 2.73 22.39
C PHE A 245 -5.26 2.53 23.52
N TRP A 246 -5.08 1.32 24.04
CA TRP A 246 -4.25 1.09 25.24
C TRP A 246 -2.85 0.55 24.98
N CYS A 247 -2.61 -0.02 23.79
CA CYS A 247 -1.31 -0.53 23.34
C CYS A 247 -0.73 0.33 22.19
N SER A 248 -1.43 1.39 21.76
CA SER A 248 -1.02 2.32 20.69
C SER A 248 -0.77 1.65 19.34
N CYS A 249 -1.50 0.56 19.06
CA CYS A 249 -1.46 -0.13 17.77
C CYS A 249 -2.13 0.72 16.68
N ARG A 250 -1.65 0.61 15.44
CA ARG A 250 -2.37 1.13 14.28
C ARG A 250 -3.48 0.17 13.89
N LEU A 251 -4.51 0.69 13.21
CA LEU A 251 -5.61 -0.15 12.73
C LEU A 251 -5.11 -1.16 11.68
N GLU A 252 -4.26 -0.72 10.75
CA GLU A 252 -3.62 -1.53 9.70
C GLU A 252 -2.79 -2.73 10.22
N GLU A 253 -2.38 -2.72 11.50
CA GLU A 253 -1.60 -3.79 12.13
C GLU A 253 -2.50 -4.96 12.63
N LEU A 254 -3.82 -4.72 12.75
CA LEU A 254 -4.77 -5.63 13.41
C LEU A 254 -5.92 -6.11 12.51
N VAL A 255 -6.23 -5.41 11.42
CA VAL A 255 -7.33 -5.75 10.49
C VAL A 255 -6.85 -5.87 9.05
N ILE A 256 -7.65 -6.51 8.21
CA ILE A 256 -7.36 -6.67 6.77
C ILE A 256 -7.89 -5.45 5.99
N PRO A 257 -7.16 -4.90 5.02
CA PRO A 257 -7.68 -3.88 4.11
C PRO A 257 -8.94 -4.36 3.39
N ALA A 258 -9.89 -3.45 3.13
CA ALA A 258 -11.22 -3.83 2.63
C ALA A 258 -11.24 -4.47 1.23
N SER A 259 -10.18 -4.29 0.45
CA SER A 259 -9.99 -4.83 -0.90
C SER A 259 -9.19 -6.14 -0.97
N ASP A 260 -8.54 -6.54 0.13
CA ASP A 260 -7.38 -7.43 0.07
C ASP A 260 -7.68 -8.82 0.66
N SER A 261 -7.02 -9.83 0.11
CA SER A 261 -6.93 -11.13 0.77
C SER A 261 -5.93 -11.07 1.94
N PRO A 262 -6.10 -11.86 3.01
CA PRO A 262 -5.18 -11.83 4.15
C PRO A 262 -3.75 -12.24 3.77
N ASP A 263 -2.86 -11.25 3.65
CA ASP A 263 -1.42 -11.47 3.47
C ASP A 263 -0.80 -11.95 4.78
N MET A 264 -0.46 -13.24 4.87
CA MET A 264 0.13 -13.86 6.07
C MET A 264 1.57 -13.36 6.38
N THR A 265 2.21 -12.64 5.45
CA THR A 265 3.51 -11.99 5.72
C THR A 265 3.35 -10.63 6.40
N LYS A 266 2.17 -9.99 6.28
CA LYS A 266 1.88 -8.68 6.87
C LYS A 266 0.97 -8.74 8.10
N HIS A 267 0.00 -9.65 8.11
CA HIS A 267 -1.04 -9.70 9.14
C HIS A 267 -0.77 -10.80 10.16
N VAL A 268 -0.92 -10.49 11.44
CA VAL A 268 -0.79 -11.46 12.53
C VAL A 268 -1.89 -12.53 12.43
N THR A 269 -1.50 -13.80 12.49
CA THR A 269 -2.41 -14.95 12.44
C THR A 269 -2.59 -15.59 13.82
N ARG A 270 -3.53 -16.52 13.94
CA ARG A 270 -3.74 -17.31 15.17
C ARG A 270 -2.63 -18.31 15.45
N SER A 271 -1.57 -18.40 14.64
CA SER A 271 -0.38 -19.21 14.92
C SER A 271 0.46 -18.65 16.08
N VAL A 272 0.20 -17.42 16.55
CA VAL A 272 0.81 -16.88 17.78
C VAL A 272 0.21 -17.50 19.06
N LEU A 273 -0.88 -18.27 18.95
CA LEU A 273 -1.52 -18.91 20.10
C LEU A 273 -0.74 -20.17 20.54
N PRO A 274 -0.63 -20.44 21.86
CA PRO A 274 -1.20 -19.67 22.96
C PRO A 274 -0.40 -18.41 23.30
N ILE A 275 -1.09 -17.27 23.41
CA ILE A 275 -0.49 -16.03 23.92
C ILE A 275 -0.26 -16.21 25.43
N VAL A 276 1.01 -16.30 25.83
CA VAL A 276 1.39 -16.48 27.23
C VAL A 276 1.00 -15.24 28.04
N THR A 277 0.40 -15.46 29.21
CA THR A 277 0.23 -14.41 30.23
C THR A 277 1.29 -14.59 31.30
N GLN A 278 2.08 -13.55 31.52
CA GLN A 278 2.97 -13.39 32.68
C GLN A 278 2.25 -12.54 33.73
N GLU A 279 2.41 -12.86 35.01
CA GLU A 279 1.87 -12.07 36.10
C GLU A 279 2.98 -11.60 37.03
N SER A 280 2.98 -10.30 37.35
CA SER A 280 3.91 -9.70 38.31
C SER A 280 3.23 -8.54 39.01
N ASN A 281 3.38 -8.42 40.33
CA ASN A 281 2.76 -7.38 41.15
C ASN A 281 1.23 -7.23 40.92
N ASN A 282 0.52 -8.36 40.77
CA ASN A 282 -0.92 -8.46 40.43
C ASN A 282 -1.31 -7.83 39.08
N VAL A 283 -0.34 -7.57 38.19
CA VAL A 283 -0.57 -7.10 36.82
C VAL A 283 -0.26 -8.24 35.85
N ARG A 284 -1.26 -8.60 35.05
CA ARG A 284 -1.13 -9.57 33.96
C ARG A 284 -0.63 -8.87 32.69
N ARG A 285 0.37 -9.44 32.03
CA ARG A 285 0.90 -8.97 30.75
C ARG A 285 0.96 -10.12 29.77
N SER A 286 0.60 -9.84 28.53
CA SER A 286 0.83 -10.70 27.38
C SER A 286 1.59 -9.93 26.31
N ILE A 287 2.37 -10.65 25.51
CA ILE A 287 3.08 -10.09 24.35
C ILE A 287 2.80 -11.01 23.17
N PHE A 288 2.53 -10.44 22.01
CA PHE A 288 2.49 -11.16 20.74
C PHE A 288 3.13 -10.34 19.64
N HIS A 289 3.71 -11.03 18.66
CA HIS A 289 4.42 -10.42 17.54
C HIS A 289 3.46 -10.17 16.37
N ILE A 290 3.52 -8.97 15.78
CA ILE A 290 2.94 -8.68 14.46
C ILE A 290 4.06 -8.75 13.41
N PRO A 291 3.88 -9.43 12.27
CA PRO A 291 4.99 -9.76 11.37
C PRO A 291 5.46 -8.58 10.51
N TRP A 292 4.68 -7.50 10.41
CA TRP A 292 5.02 -6.33 9.62
C TRP A 292 4.58 -5.01 10.28
N THR A 293 5.38 -3.96 10.11
CA THR A 293 4.91 -2.57 10.24
C THR A 293 5.54 -1.70 9.15
N LYS A 294 4.94 -0.55 8.83
CA LYS A 294 5.51 0.43 7.88
C LYS A 294 6.94 0.86 8.23
N ASN A 295 7.30 0.88 9.50
CA ASN A 295 8.58 1.42 9.97
C ASN A 295 9.68 0.34 10.12
N THR A 296 9.30 -0.91 10.34
CA THR A 296 10.22 -2.04 10.59
C THR A 296 10.25 -3.08 9.47
N GLY A 297 9.30 -3.00 8.52
CA GLY A 297 9.10 -4.01 7.49
C GLY A 297 8.86 -5.39 8.11
N ASN A 298 9.42 -6.42 7.48
CA ASN A 298 9.29 -7.82 7.92
C ASN A 298 10.01 -8.15 9.26
N ASN A 299 10.65 -7.18 9.92
CA ASN A 299 11.10 -7.35 11.31
C ASN A 299 9.94 -7.25 12.31
N GLY A 300 8.77 -6.77 11.88
CA GLY A 300 7.57 -6.74 12.70
C GLY A 300 7.67 -5.84 13.93
N ALA A 301 6.82 -6.09 14.92
CA ALA A 301 6.85 -5.44 16.23
C ALA A 301 6.16 -6.30 17.30
N ASP A 302 6.47 -6.05 18.58
CA ASP A 302 5.87 -6.76 19.72
C ASP A 302 4.79 -5.91 20.40
N ILE A 303 3.53 -6.34 20.29
CA ILE A 303 2.39 -5.69 20.96
C ILE A 303 2.37 -6.11 22.43
N ASN A 304 2.57 -5.13 23.32
CA ASN A 304 2.60 -5.32 24.76
C ASN A 304 1.21 -5.09 25.39
N VAL A 305 0.49 -6.17 25.64
CA VAL A 305 -0.87 -6.16 26.19
C VAL A 305 -0.82 -6.24 27.72
N THR A 306 -0.90 -5.10 28.40
CA THR A 306 -0.90 -5.04 29.87
C THR A 306 -2.32 -4.87 30.41
N SER A 307 -2.70 -5.68 31.41
CA SER A 307 -4.01 -5.62 32.06
C SER A 307 -4.19 -4.31 32.82
N ARG A 308 -5.42 -3.79 32.81
CA ARG A 308 -5.82 -2.56 33.52
C ARG A 308 -7.06 -2.83 34.36
N ASP A 309 -7.18 -2.14 35.49
CA ASP A 309 -8.41 -2.12 36.28
C ASP A 309 -9.43 -1.15 35.64
N HIS A 310 -9.96 -1.58 34.49
CA HIS A 310 -10.94 -0.84 33.70
C HIS A 310 -11.73 -1.83 32.84
N PHE A 311 -13.01 -1.58 32.59
CA PHE A 311 -13.85 -2.48 31.79
C PHE A 311 -13.41 -2.56 30.32
N THR A 312 -12.77 -1.51 29.79
CA THR A 312 -12.10 -1.51 28.47
C THR A 312 -10.67 -2.08 28.52
N CYS A 313 -10.33 -2.95 29.48
CA CYS A 313 -9.00 -3.54 29.61
C CYS A 313 -8.60 -4.32 28.34
N PRO A 314 -7.44 -4.02 27.71
CA PRO A 314 -7.04 -4.65 26.45
C PRO A 314 -6.72 -6.13 26.62
N HIS A 315 -6.16 -6.52 27.78
CA HIS A 315 -5.93 -7.94 28.11
C HIS A 315 -7.26 -8.70 28.21
N ALA A 316 -8.22 -8.20 28.98
CA ALA A 316 -9.53 -8.83 29.13
C ALA A 316 -10.32 -8.87 27.81
N ALA A 317 -10.25 -7.81 26.99
CA ALA A 317 -10.91 -7.76 25.69
C ALA A 317 -10.30 -8.76 24.69
N LEU A 318 -8.97 -8.85 24.61
CA LEU A 318 -8.28 -9.83 23.77
C LEU A 318 -8.64 -11.27 24.14
N PHE A 319 -8.57 -11.63 25.42
CA PHE A 319 -8.92 -12.99 25.84
C PHE A 319 -10.42 -13.30 25.67
N ARG A 320 -11.33 -12.33 25.92
CA ARG A 320 -12.76 -12.48 25.60
C ARG A 320 -13.01 -12.79 24.12
N HIS A 321 -12.33 -12.10 23.21
CA HIS A 321 -12.41 -12.38 21.77
C HIS A 321 -11.94 -13.80 21.43
N LEU A 322 -10.82 -14.23 22.00
CA LEU A 322 -10.26 -15.58 21.77
C LEU A 322 -11.17 -16.69 22.33
N GLU A 323 -11.79 -16.45 23.50
CA GLU A 323 -12.77 -17.35 24.14
C GLU A 323 -14.08 -17.43 23.37
N ALA A 324 -14.60 -16.30 22.87
CA ALA A 324 -15.81 -16.24 22.05
C ALA A 324 -15.61 -16.87 20.66
N ASN A 325 -14.38 -16.86 20.14
CA ASN A 325 -14.02 -17.39 18.82
C ASN A 325 -13.03 -18.57 18.91
N PRO A 326 -13.39 -19.72 19.52
CA PRO A 326 -12.42 -20.78 19.83
C PRO A 326 -12.03 -21.64 18.62
N ASN A 327 -12.96 -21.87 17.68
CA ASN A 327 -12.82 -22.85 16.59
C ASN A 327 -12.17 -22.30 15.31
N ILE A 328 -11.49 -21.15 15.37
CA ILE A 328 -10.90 -20.53 14.19
C ILE A 328 -9.49 -21.11 13.93
N PRO A 329 -9.16 -21.52 12.68
CA PRO A 329 -7.88 -22.11 12.34
C PRO A 329 -6.66 -21.24 12.66
N SER A 330 -5.51 -21.87 12.91
CA SER A 330 -4.24 -21.19 13.21
C SER A 330 -3.75 -20.26 12.09
N HIS A 331 -4.05 -20.57 10.83
CA HIS A 331 -3.65 -19.75 9.68
C HIS A 331 -4.54 -18.51 9.45
N ALA A 332 -5.68 -18.40 10.14
CA ALA A 332 -6.56 -17.25 10.02
C ALA A 332 -5.96 -16.02 10.74
N PRO A 333 -6.23 -14.78 10.30
CA PRO A 333 -5.87 -13.56 11.04
C PRO A 333 -6.37 -13.57 12.49
N LEU A 334 -5.60 -13.00 13.42
CA LEU A 334 -5.83 -13.07 14.87
C LEU A 334 -7.23 -12.58 15.28
N PHE A 335 -7.72 -11.52 14.64
CA PHE A 335 -9.03 -10.92 14.88
C PHE A 335 -10.14 -11.40 13.95
N SER A 336 -9.94 -12.56 13.30
CA SER A 336 -11.04 -13.27 12.63
C SER A 336 -12.12 -13.69 13.63
N PHE A 337 -13.36 -13.72 13.18
CA PHE A 337 -14.54 -14.05 14.00
C PHE A 337 -15.44 -15.09 13.32
N GLN A 338 -16.22 -15.83 14.10
CA GLN A 338 -17.20 -16.79 13.57
C GLN A 338 -18.44 -16.06 13.04
N THR A 339 -18.93 -16.47 11.87
CA THR A 339 -20.13 -15.92 11.23
C THR A 339 -21.40 -16.66 11.70
N PRO A 340 -22.61 -16.10 11.49
CA PRO A 340 -23.87 -16.78 11.79
C PRO A 340 -24.09 -18.11 11.03
N THR A 341 -23.35 -18.38 9.95
CA THR A 341 -23.43 -19.66 9.22
C THR A 341 -22.53 -20.75 9.82
N GLY A 342 -21.81 -20.44 10.91
CA GLY A 342 -20.85 -21.33 11.56
C GLY A 342 -19.45 -21.33 10.94
N THR A 343 -19.26 -20.69 9.78
CA THR A 343 -17.94 -20.43 9.17
C THR A 343 -17.19 -19.31 9.91
N TRP A 344 -15.99 -18.95 9.47
CA TRP A 344 -15.26 -17.78 10.00
C TRP A 344 -14.90 -16.81 8.88
N THR A 345 -14.58 -15.57 9.24
CA THR A 345 -14.09 -14.54 8.33
C THR A 345 -13.13 -13.60 9.06
N SER A 346 -12.28 -12.91 8.31
CA SER A 346 -11.33 -11.93 8.86
C SER A 346 -12.04 -10.62 9.19
N MET A 347 -11.60 -9.91 10.23
CA MET A 347 -12.02 -8.51 10.42
C MET A 347 -11.41 -7.64 9.33
N THR A 348 -12.24 -6.86 8.64
CA THR A 348 -11.79 -5.84 7.69
C THR A 348 -11.87 -4.45 8.31
N GLU A 349 -11.03 -3.52 7.84
CA GLU A 349 -11.07 -2.11 8.23
C GLU A 349 -12.47 -1.51 8.06
N GLN A 350 -13.10 -1.74 6.90
CA GLN A 350 -14.43 -1.25 6.59
C GLN A 350 -15.50 -1.75 7.58
N TRP A 351 -15.44 -3.02 8.00
CA TRP A 351 -16.41 -3.57 8.95
C TRP A 351 -16.17 -3.05 10.36
N PHE A 352 -14.91 -2.93 10.79
CA PHE A 352 -14.55 -2.35 12.08
C PHE A 352 -15.04 -0.88 12.18
N LEU A 353 -14.65 -0.03 11.22
CA LEU A 353 -15.04 1.39 11.22
C LEU A 353 -16.57 1.55 11.17
N LYS A 354 -17.24 0.83 10.25
CA LYS A 354 -18.71 0.85 10.15
C LYS A 354 -19.40 0.46 11.45
N ARG A 355 -18.86 -0.49 12.23
CA ARG A 355 -19.45 -0.88 13.52
C ARG A 355 -19.23 0.17 14.60
N CYS A 356 -18.06 0.80 14.61
CA CYS A 356 -17.78 1.93 15.50
C CYS A 356 -18.70 3.13 15.21
N ASP A 357 -18.84 3.52 13.93
CA ASP A 357 -19.70 4.62 13.51
C ASP A 357 -21.18 4.40 13.87
N GLN A 358 -21.67 3.16 13.79
CA GLN A 358 -23.02 2.79 14.24
C GLN A 358 -23.29 3.05 15.73
N ILE A 359 -22.27 2.99 16.58
CA ILE A 359 -22.38 3.17 18.03
C ILE A 359 -22.02 4.60 18.45
N TRP A 360 -21.18 5.30 17.66
CA TRP A 360 -20.87 6.71 17.91
C TRP A 360 -21.88 7.68 17.28
N GLY A 361 -22.64 7.23 16.28
CA GLY A 361 -23.74 7.99 15.66
C GLY A 361 -25.12 7.77 16.29
N SER A 362 -25.22 6.95 17.35
CA SER A 362 -26.43 6.68 18.14
C SER A 362 -26.45 7.41 19.48
#